data_AF-A0AAV9KNZ6-F1
#
_entry.id   AF-A0AAV9KNZ6-F1
#
_cell.length_a   1.000
_cell.length_b   1.000
_cell.length_c   1.000
_cell.angle_alpha   90.00
_cell.angle_beta   90.00
_cell.angle_gamma   90.00
#
_symmetry.space_group_name_H-M   'P 1'
#
loop_
_entity.id
_entity.type
_entity.pdbx_description
1 polymer ?
#
loop_
_entity_poly.entity_id
_entity_poly.type
_entity_poly.pdbx_seq_one_letter_code
_entity_poly.pdbx_strand_id
1 'polypeptide(L)'
;MQIPWRNISWVVLVLFAYNCQTCNGQDYGGEEKPAAPPPEQETCDGIFITYNFDGREKIYPLVKNVSAQGWSFKSMLTVLNTGIFELKSWQVFVGFQHKELLVSADGAVAIDGDGFPVRVGKNGTTLAGYPQSDLKTAIDTAGDFTQMSAQINIKGTQFGLKEKTNPMPSTIKLVNEGYKCPAPKRYSTYV
;
A
#
# COMPACT_ATOMS: atom_id res chain seq x y z
N MET A 1 13.74 -73.14 -23.80
CA MET A 1 14.12 -72.37 -22.60
C MET A 1 12.91 -71.60 -22.11
N GLN A 2 12.30 -72.02 -20.99
CA GLN A 2 11.21 -71.26 -20.37
C GLN A 2 11.79 -70.35 -19.30
N ILE A 3 11.63 -69.05 -19.46
CA ILE A 3 12.13 -68.05 -18.50
C ILE A 3 11.05 -67.87 -17.42
N PRO A 4 11.36 -68.04 -16.13
CA PRO A 4 10.36 -67.95 -15.07
C PRO A 4 9.87 -66.50 -14.89
N TRP A 5 8.56 -66.31 -15.03
CA TRP A 5 7.83 -65.02 -14.95
C TRP A 5 8.15 -64.22 -13.67
N ARG A 6 8.50 -64.90 -12.58
CA ARG A 6 8.82 -64.27 -11.30
C ARG A 6 10.04 -63.34 -11.36
N ASN A 7 10.99 -63.61 -12.25
CA ASN A 7 12.20 -62.78 -12.38
C ASN A 7 11.99 -61.57 -13.32
N ILE A 8 10.96 -61.61 -14.17
CA ILE A 8 10.63 -60.49 -15.08
C ILE A 8 9.96 -59.37 -14.28
N SER A 9 9.19 -59.71 -13.25
CA SER A 9 8.46 -58.72 -12.43
C SER A 9 9.39 -57.79 -11.62
N TRP A 10 10.58 -58.26 -11.22
CA TRP A 10 11.54 -57.45 -10.47
C TRP A 10 12.35 -56.51 -11.39
N VAL A 11 12.66 -56.98 -12.61
CA VAL A 11 13.38 -56.17 -13.60
C VAL A 11 12.53 -55.01 -14.13
N VAL A 12 11.22 -55.20 -14.29
CA VAL A 12 10.29 -54.14 -14.71
C VAL A 12 10.10 -53.08 -13.62
N LEU A 13 10.08 -53.47 -12.33
CA LEU A 13 9.92 -52.54 -11.21
C LEU A 13 11.16 -51.64 -11.02
N VAL A 14 12.36 -52.17 -11.25
CA VAL A 14 13.60 -51.38 -11.22
C VAL A 14 13.66 -50.41 -12.41
N LEU A 15 13.26 -50.81 -13.61
CA LEU A 15 13.23 -49.92 -14.78
C LEU A 15 12.17 -48.80 -14.68
N PHE A 16 11.08 -49.00 -13.94
CA PHE A 16 10.09 -47.96 -13.70
C PHE A 16 10.58 -46.91 -12.68
N ALA A 17 11.40 -47.32 -11.70
CA ALA A 17 12.00 -46.41 -10.72
C ALA A 17 13.07 -45.49 -11.34
N TYR A 18 13.78 -45.93 -12.39
CA TYR A 18 14.73 -45.09 -13.13
C TYR A 18 14.06 -44.03 -14.02
N ASN A 19 12.77 -44.16 -14.32
CA ASN A 19 11.99 -43.16 -15.06
C ASN A 19 11.14 -42.26 -14.14
N CYS A 20 11.31 -42.37 -12.82
CA CYS A 20 10.84 -41.32 -11.92
C CYS A 20 11.77 -40.13 -12.13
N GLN A 21 11.47 -39.34 -13.16
CA GLN A 21 11.98 -38.00 -13.31
C GLN A 21 11.77 -37.32 -11.97
N THR A 22 12.88 -37.08 -11.28
CA THR A 22 12.94 -36.10 -10.21
C THR A 22 12.24 -34.86 -10.75
N CYS A 23 11.07 -34.52 -10.21
CA CYS A 23 10.49 -33.21 -10.40
C CYS A 23 11.46 -32.22 -9.75
N ASN A 24 12.46 -31.80 -10.52
CA ASN A 24 13.20 -30.59 -10.21
C ASN A 24 12.17 -29.47 -10.41
N GLY A 25 11.60 -29.01 -9.28
CA GLY A 25 10.89 -27.74 -9.25
C GLY A 25 11.78 -26.71 -9.92
N GLN A 26 11.18 -25.94 -10.83
CA GLN A 26 11.87 -25.11 -11.80
C GLN A 26 12.91 -24.20 -11.12
N ASP A 27 14.19 -24.56 -11.27
CA ASP A 27 15.33 -23.69 -10.98
C ASP A 27 15.42 -22.69 -12.14
N TYR A 28 14.51 -21.70 -12.12
CA TYR A 28 14.61 -20.55 -12.99
C TYR A 28 15.81 -19.72 -12.53
N GLY A 29 16.94 -19.96 -13.19
CA GLY A 29 18.13 -19.13 -13.07
C GLY A 29 17.79 -17.65 -13.24
N GLY A 30 18.17 -16.88 -12.22
CA GLY A 30 17.89 -15.45 -12.08
C GLY A 30 16.98 -15.14 -10.90
N GLU A 31 17.36 -15.55 -9.68
CA GLU A 31 16.73 -15.06 -8.46
C GLU A 31 16.99 -13.54 -8.29
N GLU A 32 16.21 -12.68 -8.94
CA GLU A 32 15.69 -11.55 -8.18
C GLU A 32 14.76 -12.18 -7.15
N LYS A 33 15.34 -12.54 -5.99
CA LYS A 33 14.53 -12.87 -4.81
C LYS A 33 13.48 -11.77 -4.69
N PRO A 34 12.18 -12.10 -4.68
CA PRO A 34 11.15 -11.11 -4.40
C PRO A 34 11.62 -10.35 -3.16
N ALA A 35 11.72 -9.02 -3.28
CA ALA A 35 12.16 -8.20 -2.17
C ALA A 35 11.33 -8.60 -0.95
N ALA A 36 12.01 -8.99 0.14
CA ALA A 36 11.32 -9.40 1.34
C ALA A 36 10.33 -8.27 1.72
N PRO A 37 9.08 -8.61 2.07
CA PRO A 37 8.11 -7.62 2.50
C PRO A 37 8.75 -6.74 3.59
N PRO A 38 8.53 -5.41 3.57
CA PRO A 38 9.01 -4.54 4.63
C PRO A 38 8.61 -5.11 6.00
N PRO A 39 9.54 -5.23 6.96
CA PRO A 39 9.23 -5.81 8.27
C PRO A 39 8.11 -5.05 9.00
N GLU A 40 7.87 -3.79 8.63
CA GLU A 40 6.74 -3.00 9.09
C GLU A 40 5.37 -3.62 8.76
N GLN A 41 5.23 -4.41 7.69
CA GLN A 41 3.97 -5.05 7.30
C GLN A 41 3.48 -6.06 8.36
N GLU A 42 4.40 -6.67 9.12
CA GLU A 42 4.06 -7.63 10.17
C GLU A 42 3.55 -6.99 11.47
N THR A 43 3.71 -5.67 11.62
CA THR A 43 3.49 -4.98 12.90
C THR A 43 2.09 -4.37 13.08
N CYS A 44 1.24 -4.39 12.06
CA CYS A 44 -0.16 -3.96 12.16
C CYS A 44 -1.14 -5.00 11.61
N ASP A 45 -1.04 -6.24 12.08
CA ASP A 45 -1.96 -7.34 11.70
C ASP A 45 -2.09 -7.53 10.17
N GLY A 46 -1.00 -7.27 9.44
CA GLY A 46 -0.93 -7.34 7.98
C GLY A 46 -1.43 -6.08 7.25
N ILE A 47 -1.85 -5.03 7.94
CA ILE A 47 -2.21 -3.75 7.30
C ILE A 47 -0.98 -2.88 7.13
N PHE A 48 -0.76 -2.41 5.91
CA PHE A 48 0.35 -1.53 5.57
C PHE A 48 -0.17 -0.23 4.96
N ILE A 49 0.28 0.90 5.50
CA ILE A 49 -0.12 2.23 5.03
C ILE A 49 1.12 3.00 4.62
N THR A 50 1.11 3.55 3.41
CA THR A 50 2.19 4.41 2.91
C THR A 50 1.64 5.73 2.41
N TYR A 51 2.43 6.80 2.54
CA TYR A 51 2.13 8.09 1.99
C TYR A 51 3.33 8.58 1.18
N ASN A 52 3.13 8.79 -0.11
CA ASN A 52 4.14 9.33 -1.01
C ASN A 52 3.80 10.76 -1.40
N PHE A 53 4.80 11.64 -1.37
CA PHE A 53 4.66 13.01 -1.85
C PHE A 53 5.26 13.10 -3.26
N ASP A 54 4.41 13.26 -4.27
CA ASP A 54 4.84 13.24 -5.67
C ASP A 54 5.47 14.57 -6.09
N GLY A 55 4.95 15.67 -5.55
CA GLY A 55 5.49 16.99 -5.85
C GLY A 55 4.54 18.12 -5.57
N ARG A 56 5.02 19.32 -5.88
CA ARG A 56 4.27 20.57 -5.75
C ARG A 56 4.73 21.63 -6.72
N GLU A 57 3.83 22.55 -7.01
CA GLU A 57 4.09 23.67 -7.90
C GLU A 57 3.57 24.95 -7.28
N LYS A 58 4.27 26.06 -7.55
CA LYS A 58 3.84 27.38 -7.11
C LYS A 58 2.62 27.79 -7.93
N ILE A 59 1.53 28.18 -7.29
CA ILE A 59 0.29 28.57 -7.97
C ILE A 59 -0.07 30.04 -7.72
N TYR A 60 -0.92 30.59 -8.59
CA TYR A 60 -1.46 31.94 -8.44
C TYR A 60 -2.37 32.06 -7.19
N PRO A 61 -2.44 33.25 -6.57
CA PRO A 61 -1.65 34.45 -6.87
C PRO A 61 -0.19 34.29 -6.42
N LEU A 62 0.74 34.76 -7.25
CA LEU A 62 2.16 34.77 -6.93
C LEU A 62 2.45 35.94 -6.00
N VAL A 63 2.76 35.65 -4.73
CA VAL A 63 3.01 36.65 -3.69
C VAL A 63 4.44 36.56 -3.18
N LYS A 64 4.97 37.69 -2.70
CA LYS A 64 6.28 37.74 -2.04
C LYS A 64 6.24 37.18 -0.62
N ASN A 65 5.08 37.19 0.03
CA ASN A 65 4.89 36.66 1.37
C ASN A 65 4.84 35.11 1.34
N VAL A 66 5.91 34.47 1.82
CA VAL A 66 6.04 33.00 1.87
C VAL A 66 4.89 32.34 2.64
N SER A 67 4.42 32.97 3.73
CA SER A 67 3.31 32.48 4.55
C SER A 67 1.96 32.48 3.83
N ALA A 68 1.80 33.36 2.84
CA ALA A 68 0.56 33.49 2.05
C ALA A 68 0.65 32.81 0.68
N GLN A 69 1.85 32.45 0.22
CA GLN A 69 2.05 31.78 -1.07
C GLN A 69 1.44 30.38 -1.06
N GLY A 70 0.50 30.14 -1.98
CA GLY A 70 -0.09 28.82 -2.23
C GLY A 70 0.81 27.95 -3.12
N TRP A 71 0.85 26.67 -2.80
CA TRP A 71 1.50 25.63 -3.60
C TRP A 71 0.49 24.52 -3.86
N SER A 72 0.24 24.16 -5.11
CA SER A 72 -0.49 22.92 -5.40
C SER A 72 0.39 21.75 -5.00
N PHE A 73 -0.18 20.64 -4.54
CA PHE A 73 0.56 19.41 -4.30
C PHE A 73 -0.21 18.19 -4.81
N LYS A 74 0.57 17.14 -5.09
CA LYS A 74 0.10 15.80 -5.40
C LYS A 74 0.78 14.81 -4.47
N SER A 75 0.01 13.85 -4.00
CA SER A 75 0.50 12.78 -3.14
C SER A 75 -0.36 11.54 -3.30
N MET A 76 0.22 10.38 -3.03
CA MET A 76 -0.46 9.10 -3.07
C MET A 76 -0.48 8.47 -1.68
N LEU A 77 -1.67 8.17 -1.16
CA LEU A 77 -1.86 7.37 0.05
C LEU A 77 -2.23 5.95 -0.38
N THR A 78 -1.52 4.95 0.12
CA THR A 78 -1.82 3.54 -0.15
C THR A 78 -2.18 2.84 1.15
N VAL A 79 -3.24 2.05 1.12
CA VAL A 79 -3.64 1.12 2.18
C VAL A 79 -3.63 -0.27 1.59
N LEU A 80 -2.89 -1.19 2.19
CA LEU A 80 -2.72 -2.56 1.72
C LEU A 80 -3.07 -3.54 2.85
N ASN A 81 -3.87 -4.56 2.53
CA ASN A 81 -4.22 -5.64 3.43
C ASN A 81 -3.49 -6.94 3.03
N THR A 82 -2.46 -7.29 3.79
CA THR A 82 -1.77 -8.59 3.73
C THR A 82 -2.18 -9.51 4.90
N GLY A 83 -3.16 -9.08 5.70
CA GLY A 83 -3.64 -9.83 6.85
C GLY A 83 -4.54 -11.00 6.48
N ILE A 84 -4.90 -11.79 7.52
CA ILE A 84 -5.81 -12.94 7.41
C ILE A 84 -7.29 -12.54 7.54
N PHE A 85 -7.57 -11.27 7.84
CA PHE A 85 -8.92 -10.72 8.00
C PHE A 85 -9.14 -9.56 7.05
N GLU A 86 -10.38 -9.44 6.57
CA GLU A 86 -10.80 -8.31 5.75
C GLU A 86 -10.76 -7.00 6.54
N LEU A 87 -10.16 -5.96 5.96
CA LEU A 87 -10.20 -4.61 6.52
C LEU A 87 -11.47 -3.91 6.02
N LYS A 88 -12.52 -3.98 6.82
CA LYS A 88 -13.82 -3.39 6.49
C LYS A 88 -13.83 -1.89 6.75
N SER A 89 -14.38 -1.16 5.79
CA SER A 89 -14.61 0.28 5.83
C SER A 89 -13.39 1.02 6.36
N TRP A 90 -12.26 0.81 5.68
CA TRP A 90 -10.97 1.36 6.10
C TRP A 90 -11.05 2.88 6.21
N GLN A 91 -10.40 3.39 7.24
CA GLN A 91 -10.32 4.81 7.53
C GLN A 91 -8.89 5.14 7.97
N VAL A 92 -8.30 6.14 7.33
CA VAL A 92 -6.93 6.59 7.64
C VAL A 92 -6.97 8.07 7.97
N PHE A 93 -6.46 8.41 9.16
CA PHE A 93 -6.20 9.78 9.54
C PHE A 93 -4.87 10.25 8.96
N VAL A 94 -4.90 11.40 8.27
CA VAL A 94 -3.73 12.07 7.71
C VAL A 94 -3.52 13.42 8.41
N GLY A 95 -2.44 13.54 9.16
CA GLY A 95 -2.10 14.73 9.95
C GLY A 95 -1.44 15.85 9.14
N PHE A 96 -2.21 16.52 8.28
CA PHE A 96 -1.79 17.72 7.54
C PHE A 96 -1.31 18.85 8.49
N GLN A 97 -0.32 19.65 8.07
CA GLN A 97 0.40 20.58 8.97
C GLN A 97 0.71 21.98 8.40
N HIS A 98 0.48 22.21 7.11
CA HIS A 98 0.78 23.42 6.37
C HIS A 98 -0.48 24.15 5.85
N LYS A 99 -1.55 24.14 6.64
CA LYS A 99 -2.85 24.81 6.34
C LYS A 99 -3.45 24.32 5.02
N GLU A 100 -3.41 23.01 4.82
CA GLU A 100 -3.77 22.37 3.57
C GLU A 100 -5.27 22.51 3.29
N LEU A 101 -5.56 22.65 2.00
CA LEU A 101 -6.88 22.59 1.39
C LEU A 101 -6.85 21.41 0.42
N LEU A 102 -7.63 20.37 0.69
CA LEU A 102 -7.76 19.26 -0.24
C LEU A 102 -8.78 19.61 -1.30
N VAL A 103 -8.43 19.37 -2.57
CA VAL A 103 -9.27 19.66 -3.74
C VAL A 103 -9.86 18.37 -4.31
N SER A 104 -9.13 17.25 -4.21
CA SER A 104 -9.65 15.91 -4.52
C SER A 104 -8.86 14.84 -3.75
N ALA A 105 -9.50 13.68 -3.57
CA ALA A 105 -8.88 12.44 -3.11
C ALA A 105 -9.51 11.28 -3.89
N ASP A 106 -8.92 10.92 -5.02
CA ASP A 106 -9.52 9.89 -5.90
C ASP A 106 -9.41 8.52 -5.22
N GLY A 107 -10.53 7.84 -4.99
CA GLY A 107 -10.59 6.57 -4.23
C GLY A 107 -10.95 6.73 -2.75
N ALA A 108 -11.19 7.96 -2.29
CA ALA A 108 -11.62 8.23 -0.91
C ALA A 108 -12.52 9.46 -0.76
N VAL A 109 -13.16 9.57 0.39
CA VAL A 109 -13.89 10.76 0.84
C VAL A 109 -13.32 11.24 2.17
N ALA A 110 -13.35 12.55 2.39
CA ALA A 110 -13.03 13.11 3.69
C ALA A 110 -14.25 13.02 4.61
N ILE A 111 -14.11 12.38 5.77
CA ILE A 111 -15.22 12.18 6.72
C ILE A 111 -15.62 13.49 7.40
N ASP A 112 -14.63 14.35 7.64
CA ASP A 112 -14.79 15.58 8.43
C ASP A 112 -15.30 16.77 7.59
N GLY A 113 -15.84 16.55 6.39
CA GLY A 113 -16.28 17.63 5.50
C GLY A 113 -17.45 17.27 4.60
N ASP A 114 -18.14 18.30 4.10
CA ASP A 114 -19.31 18.19 3.22
C ASP A 114 -18.95 17.93 1.74
N GLY A 115 -17.76 17.35 1.50
CA GLY A 115 -17.18 17.13 0.17
C GLY A 115 -16.00 18.04 -0.17
N PHE A 116 -15.36 17.75 -1.30
CA PHE A 116 -14.21 18.54 -1.77
C PHE A 116 -14.67 19.80 -2.53
N PRO A 117 -13.98 20.95 -2.37
CA PRO A 117 -12.75 21.14 -1.61
C PRO A 117 -12.97 21.31 -0.10
N VAL A 118 -12.08 20.74 0.71
CA VAL A 118 -12.16 20.78 2.19
C VAL A 118 -10.89 21.37 2.82
N ARG A 119 -11.08 22.26 3.80
CA ARG A 119 -9.98 22.86 4.57
C ARG A 119 -9.64 21.98 5.76
N VAL A 120 -8.56 21.23 5.66
CA VAL A 120 -8.10 20.31 6.72
C VAL A 120 -7.21 20.99 7.75
N GLY A 121 -6.58 22.11 7.35
CA GLY A 121 -5.83 22.94 8.29
C GLY A 121 -4.70 22.19 8.98
N LYS A 122 -4.50 22.45 10.28
CA LYS A 122 -3.51 21.75 11.12
C LYS A 122 -4.06 20.52 11.84
N ASN A 123 -5.36 20.29 11.74
CA ASN A 123 -6.03 19.21 12.48
C ASN A 123 -6.02 17.91 11.68
N GLY A 124 -5.52 17.93 10.45
CA GLY A 124 -5.60 16.78 9.55
C GLY A 124 -7.02 16.50 9.08
N THR A 125 -7.22 15.31 8.52
CA THR A 125 -8.55 14.79 8.21
C THR A 125 -8.50 13.27 8.16
N THR A 126 -9.65 12.65 8.39
CA THR A 126 -9.82 11.22 8.16
C THR A 126 -10.36 10.98 6.74
N LEU A 127 -9.65 10.15 5.98
CA LEU A 127 -10.07 9.66 4.68
C LEU A 127 -10.67 8.25 4.83
N ALA A 128 -11.83 8.03 4.22
CA ALA A 128 -12.48 6.73 4.11
C ALA A 128 -12.54 6.28 2.66
N GLY A 129 -12.44 4.98 2.41
CA GLY A 129 -12.52 4.44 1.04
C GLY A 129 -13.86 4.70 0.34
N TYR A 130 -13.81 4.99 -0.95
CA TYR A 130 -14.99 5.17 -1.80
C TYR A 130 -14.67 4.86 -3.27
N PRO A 131 -15.54 4.17 -4.04
CA PRO A 131 -16.84 3.62 -3.66
C PRO A 131 -16.75 2.25 -2.97
N GLN A 132 -15.57 1.64 -2.94
CA GLN A 132 -15.32 0.38 -2.24
C GLN A 132 -14.37 0.66 -1.08
N SER A 133 -14.84 0.40 0.13
CA SER A 133 -14.14 0.72 1.38
C SER A 133 -13.63 -0.53 2.11
N ASP A 134 -13.96 -1.72 1.63
CA ASP A 134 -13.52 -2.98 2.21
C ASP A 134 -12.32 -3.51 1.41
N LEU A 135 -11.24 -3.87 2.09
CA LEU A 135 -10.07 -4.51 1.49
C LEU A 135 -10.04 -5.99 1.87
N LYS A 136 -10.14 -6.85 0.86
CA LYS A 136 -10.13 -8.30 1.03
C LYS A 136 -8.75 -8.82 1.40
N THR A 137 -8.72 -10.08 1.83
CA THR A 137 -7.47 -10.77 2.18
C THR A 137 -6.79 -11.32 0.92
N ALA A 138 -5.48 -11.57 1.00
CA ALA A 138 -4.75 -12.25 -0.07
C ALA A 138 -5.25 -13.69 -0.33
N ILE A 139 -5.86 -14.33 0.67
CA ILE A 139 -6.42 -15.68 0.56
C ILE A 139 -7.67 -15.66 -0.31
N ASP A 140 -8.61 -14.76 -0.03
CA ASP A 140 -9.90 -14.68 -0.74
C ASP A 140 -9.75 -14.15 -2.16
N THR A 141 -8.67 -13.41 -2.43
CA THR A 141 -8.41 -12.79 -3.73
C THR A 141 -7.35 -13.51 -4.55
N ALA A 142 -6.80 -14.61 -4.06
CA ALA A 142 -5.65 -15.30 -4.66
C ALA A 142 -4.47 -14.36 -4.98
N GLY A 143 -4.24 -13.36 -4.11
CA GLY A 143 -3.16 -12.39 -4.28
C GLY A 143 -3.47 -11.18 -5.18
N ASP A 144 -4.73 -10.94 -5.56
CA ASP A 144 -5.09 -9.79 -6.39
C ASP A 144 -5.01 -8.45 -5.63
N PHE A 145 -3.94 -7.70 -5.90
CA PHE A 145 -3.65 -6.37 -5.34
C PHE A 145 -4.76 -5.34 -5.55
N THR A 146 -5.57 -5.47 -6.59
CA THR A 146 -6.66 -4.52 -6.86
C THR A 146 -7.82 -4.65 -5.87
N GLN A 147 -7.92 -5.78 -5.18
CA GLN A 147 -8.96 -6.07 -4.19
C GLN A 147 -8.46 -6.02 -2.74
N MET A 148 -7.14 -6.12 -2.54
CA MET A 148 -6.50 -6.01 -1.22
C MET A 148 -5.87 -4.64 -0.94
N SER A 149 -5.83 -3.74 -1.93
CA SER A 149 -5.26 -2.41 -1.75
C SER A 149 -6.17 -1.29 -2.24
N ALA A 150 -6.07 -0.14 -1.58
CA ALA A 150 -6.63 1.13 -2.03
C ALA A 150 -5.48 2.10 -2.26
N GLN A 151 -5.48 2.73 -3.44
CA GLN A 151 -4.55 3.80 -3.78
C GLN A 151 -5.34 5.10 -3.97
N ILE A 152 -4.95 6.13 -3.23
CA ILE A 152 -5.68 7.38 -3.12
C ILE A 152 -4.80 8.50 -3.63
N ASN A 153 -5.19 9.08 -4.76
CA ASN A 153 -4.50 10.23 -5.34
C ASN A 153 -5.07 11.52 -4.74
N ILE A 154 -4.28 12.16 -3.89
CA ILE A 154 -4.67 13.38 -3.18
C ILE A 154 -4.09 14.57 -3.93
N LYS A 155 -4.96 15.51 -4.28
CA LYS A 155 -4.58 16.81 -4.83
C LYS A 155 -5.05 17.91 -3.89
N GLY A 156 -4.16 18.84 -3.59
CA GLY A 156 -4.50 19.94 -2.69
C GLY A 156 -3.67 21.18 -2.91
N THR A 157 -3.89 22.17 -2.05
CA THR A 157 -3.09 23.37 -1.91
C THR A 157 -2.56 23.47 -0.49
N GLN A 158 -1.31 23.91 -0.34
CA GLN A 158 -0.66 24.11 0.95
C GLN A 158 0.00 25.50 1.01
N PHE A 159 0.23 26.01 2.21
CA PHE A 159 0.68 27.38 2.44
C PHE A 159 1.86 27.45 3.42
N GLY A 160 2.63 28.52 3.34
CA GLY A 160 3.67 28.82 4.32
C GLY A 160 4.93 27.96 4.25
N LEU A 161 5.21 27.42 3.07
CA LEU A 161 6.42 26.63 2.83
C LEU A 161 7.42 27.38 1.97
N LYS A 162 8.70 27.23 2.31
CA LYS A 162 9.82 27.64 1.46
C LYS A 162 9.93 26.68 0.29
N GLU A 163 10.33 27.16 -0.88
CA GLU A 163 10.35 26.43 -2.17
C GLU A 163 11.05 25.05 -2.16
N LYS A 164 12.11 24.85 -1.36
CA LYS A 164 12.87 23.58 -1.28
C LYS A 164 12.40 22.60 -0.19
N THR A 165 11.17 22.74 0.30
CA THR A 165 10.65 21.89 1.39
C THR A 165 9.79 20.77 0.83
N ASN A 166 10.01 19.52 1.25
CA ASN A 166 9.11 18.40 0.96
C ASN A 166 8.19 18.18 2.17
N PRO A 167 6.93 18.65 2.09
CA PRO A 167 5.98 18.54 3.18
C PRO A 167 5.45 17.12 3.22
N MET A 168 5.81 16.39 4.27
CA MET A 168 5.14 15.14 4.62
C MET A 168 4.07 15.45 5.66
N PRO A 169 3.02 14.64 5.80
CA PRO A 169 2.11 14.75 6.94
C PRO A 169 2.88 14.54 8.25
N SER A 170 2.37 15.11 9.34
CA SER A 170 2.92 14.91 10.69
C SER A 170 2.76 13.47 11.18
N THR A 171 1.68 12.81 10.75
CA THR A 171 1.40 11.40 11.05
C THR A 171 0.41 10.84 10.02
N ILE A 172 0.43 9.53 9.83
CA ILE A 172 -0.61 8.72 9.19
C ILE A 172 -0.98 7.61 10.18
N LYS A 173 -2.28 7.32 10.34
CA LYS A 173 -2.77 6.31 11.28
C LYS A 173 -4.04 5.64 10.76
N LEU A 174 -4.11 4.33 10.86
CA LEU A 174 -5.38 3.61 10.72
C LEU A 174 -6.25 3.95 11.93
N VAL A 175 -7.53 4.31 11.71
CA VAL A 175 -8.47 4.61 12.80
C VAL A 175 -9.52 3.54 13.02
N ASN A 176 -9.50 2.46 12.22
CA ASN A 176 -10.37 1.31 12.41
C ASN A 176 -10.18 0.68 13.79
N GLU A 177 -11.29 0.33 14.43
CA GLU A 177 -11.29 -0.33 15.74
C GLU A 177 -10.58 -1.69 15.67
N GLY A 178 -9.89 -2.06 16.75
CA GLY A 178 -9.19 -3.35 16.86
C GLY A 178 -7.75 -3.35 16.34
N TYR A 179 -7.37 -2.42 15.48
CA TYR A 179 -6.01 -2.34 14.93
C TYR A 179 -5.10 -1.44 15.77
N LYS A 180 -3.89 -1.92 16.08
CA LYS A 180 -2.87 -1.17 16.83
C LYS A 180 -1.59 -1.02 16.01
N CYS A 181 -1.64 -0.18 14.99
CA CYS A 181 -0.46 0.09 14.16
C CYS A 181 0.61 0.91 14.91
N PRO A 182 1.90 0.67 14.64
CA PRO A 182 2.98 1.52 15.16
C PRO A 182 2.93 2.93 14.55
N ALA A 183 3.68 3.85 15.16
CA ALA A 183 3.85 5.19 14.62
C ALA A 183 4.57 5.14 13.26
N PRO A 184 4.18 6.00 12.30
CA PRO A 184 4.77 6.01 10.97
C PRO A 184 6.24 6.45 11.01
N LYS A 185 7.05 5.84 10.16
CA LYS A 185 8.45 6.23 9.93
C LYS A 185 8.57 7.01 8.64
N ARG A 186 9.43 8.03 8.63
CA ARG A 186 9.69 8.86 7.45
C ARG A 186 10.93 8.35 6.73
N TYR A 187 10.78 8.04 5.45
CA TYR A 187 11.89 7.68 4.56
C TYR A 187 12.19 8.82 3.59
N SER A 188 13.46 8.96 3.21
CA SER A 188 13.89 9.94 2.20
C SER A 188 13.69 9.45 0.77
N THR A 189 13.54 8.15 0.60
CA THR A 189 13.33 7.43 -0.67
C THR A 189 12.21 6.43 -0.48
N TYR A 190 11.48 6.12 -1.55
CA TYR A 190 10.47 5.07 -1.55
C TYR A 190 11.14 3.72 -1.23
N VAL A 191 10.50 2.92 -0.37
CA VAL A 191 10.94 1.56 -0.02
C VAL A 191 10.00 0.58 -0.70
#